data_AF-A0A2C1K7U7-F1
#
_entry.id   AF-A0A2C1K7U7-F1
#
_cell.length_a   1.000
_cell.length_b   1.000
_cell.length_c   1.000
_cell.angle_alpha   90.00
_cell.angle_beta   90.00
_cell.angle_gamma   90.00
#
_symmetry.space_group_name_H-M   'P 1'
#
loop_
_entity.id
_entity.type
_entity.pdbx_description
1 polymer ?
#
loop_
_entity_poly.entity_id
_entity_poly.type
_entity_poly.pdbx_seq_one_letter_code
_entity_poly.pdbx_strand_id
1 'polypeptide(L)'
;MAFLCLLVFEGIGARYNMIKQDQQHTFEYLQSLKVINKMTTVMLYEVTQLIGDMKQIVCQQEKELSNVILPIANTHSDIINVMKQTSVLMKLEPIEKQLFINMVASLTELICEMLKNIENAKIFLERMDATHSFRLQLKYQLDYLSCLLTELIIVN
;
A
#
# COMPACT_ATOMS: atom_id res chain seq x y z
N MET A 1 -21.67 35.64 39.41
CA MET A 1 -22.34 35.51 38.09
C MET A 1 -21.36 35.33 36.91
N ALA A 2 -20.05 35.59 37.02
CA ALA A 2 -19.11 35.45 35.88
C ALA A 2 -18.52 34.03 35.65
N PHE A 3 -18.57 33.14 36.65
CA PHE A 3 -17.94 31.81 36.58
C PHE A 3 -18.75 30.76 35.79
N LEU A 4 -20.07 30.95 35.67
CA LEU A 4 -20.95 30.01 34.96
C LEU A 4 -20.90 30.16 33.43
N CYS A 5 -20.51 31.32 32.89
CA CYS A 5 -20.35 31.48 31.44
C CYS A 5 -19.08 30.79 30.92
N LEU A 6 -17.96 30.85 31.63
CA LEU A 6 -16.69 30.26 31.20
C LEU A 6 -16.78 28.74 31.01
N LEU A 7 -17.43 28.03 31.95
CA LEU A 7 -17.61 26.56 31.87
C LEU A 7 -18.52 26.13 30.71
N VAL A 8 -19.48 26.96 30.31
CA VAL A 8 -20.37 26.69 29.16
C VAL A 8 -19.63 26.90 27.85
N PHE A 9 -18.79 27.94 27.73
CA PHE A 9 -17.97 28.17 26.54
C PHE A 9 -16.87 27.11 26.36
N GLU A 10 -16.21 26.69 27.45
CA GLU A 10 -15.23 25.59 27.41
C GLU A 10 -15.89 24.24 27.07
N GLY A 11 -17.07 23.97 27.64
CA GLY A 11 -17.84 22.74 27.36
C GLY A 11 -18.38 22.66 25.93
N ILE A 12 -18.76 23.79 25.33
CA ILE A 12 -19.21 23.84 23.92
C ILE A 12 -18.01 23.74 22.98
N GLY A 13 -16.89 24.41 23.27
CA GLY A 13 -15.66 24.32 22.48
C GLY A 13 -15.07 22.90 22.47
N ALA A 14 -15.03 22.23 23.63
CA ALA A 14 -14.60 20.84 23.74
C ALA A 14 -15.51 19.87 22.98
N ARG A 15 -16.84 20.06 23.06
CA ARG A 15 -17.81 19.25 22.29
C ARG A 15 -17.71 19.50 20.79
N TYR A 16 -17.53 20.75 20.35
CA TYR A 16 -17.31 21.05 18.93
C TYR A 16 -16.00 20.45 18.39
N ASN A 17 -14.92 20.49 19.18
CA ASN A 17 -13.66 19.84 18.81
C ASN A 17 -13.79 18.31 18.79
N MET A 18 -14.50 17.71 19.75
CA MET A 18 -14.81 16.27 19.74
C MET A 18 -15.66 15.88 18.52
N ILE A 19 -16.70 16.66 18.17
CA ILE A 19 -17.54 16.39 17.00
C ILE A 19 -16.73 16.51 15.69
N LYS A 20 -15.84 17.51 15.60
CA LYS A 20 -14.94 17.64 14.43
C LYS A 20 -13.95 16.50 14.33
N GLN A 21 -13.34 16.08 15.45
CA GLN A 21 -12.45 14.92 15.49
C GLN A 21 -13.18 13.64 15.10
N ASP A 22 -14.38 13.40 15.63
CA ASP A 22 -15.16 12.19 15.34
C ASP A 22 -15.63 12.13 13.88
N GLN A 23 -15.96 13.29 13.28
CA GLN A 23 -16.25 13.41 11.85
C GLN A 23 -15.00 13.14 10.98
N GLN A 24 -13.84 13.65 11.38
CA GLN A 24 -12.59 13.46 10.64
C GLN A 24 -12.12 12.00 10.70
N HIS A 25 -12.16 11.36 11.87
CA HIS A 25 -11.87 9.93 12.00
C HIS A 25 -12.84 9.06 11.20
N THR A 26 -14.11 9.46 11.11
CA THR A 26 -15.10 8.75 10.29
C THR A 26 -14.80 8.91 8.80
N PHE A 27 -14.39 10.09 8.34
CA PHE A 27 -13.97 10.31 6.95
C PHE A 27 -12.72 9.48 6.60
N GLU A 28 -11.66 9.56 7.42
CA GLU A 28 -10.42 8.81 7.22
C GLU A 28 -10.66 7.29 7.24
N TYR A 29 -11.54 6.82 8.11
CA TYR A 29 -11.97 5.42 8.15
C TYR A 29 -12.67 5.01 6.84
N LEU A 30 -13.59 5.82 6.33
CA LEU A 30 -14.28 5.55 5.05
C LEU A 30 -13.31 5.55 3.86
N GLN A 31 -12.32 6.45 3.84
CA GLN A 31 -11.27 6.43 2.82
C GLN A 31 -10.41 5.17 2.93
N SER A 32 -10.07 4.78 4.16
CA SER A 32 -9.30 3.57 4.43
C SER A 32 -10.04 2.31 3.95
N LEU A 33 -11.35 2.25 4.15
CA LEU A 33 -12.21 1.17 3.62
C LEU A 33 -12.20 1.12 2.09
N LYS A 34 -12.22 2.27 1.40
CA LYS A 34 -12.15 2.31 -0.07
C LYS A 34 -10.84 1.71 -0.59
N VAL A 35 -9.71 2.02 0.04
CA VAL A 35 -8.39 1.48 -0.33
C VAL A 35 -8.38 -0.05 -0.17
N ILE A 36 -8.83 -0.55 0.99
CA ILE A 36 -8.88 -2.00 1.24
C ILE A 36 -9.80 -2.72 0.25
N ASN A 37 -10.95 -2.14 -0.08
CA ASN A 37 -11.87 -2.75 -1.05
C ASN A 37 -11.30 -2.82 -2.47
N LYS A 38 -10.38 -1.93 -2.84
CA LYS A 38 -9.64 -1.99 -4.12
C LYS A 38 -8.59 -3.10 -4.13
N MET A 39 -7.99 -3.41 -2.98
CA MET A 39 -7.04 -4.51 -2.81
C MET A 39 -7.72 -5.87 -2.77
N THR A 40 -8.34 -6.23 -3.89
CA THR A 40 -9.02 -7.52 -4.03
C THR A 40 -8.03 -8.68 -4.03
N THR A 41 -8.49 -9.86 -3.63
CA THR A 41 -7.70 -11.09 -3.71
C THR A 41 -7.22 -11.39 -5.14
N VAL A 42 -8.03 -11.05 -6.15
CA VAL A 42 -7.69 -11.22 -7.56
C VAL A 42 -6.48 -10.38 -7.94
N MET A 43 -6.47 -9.11 -7.54
CA MET A 43 -5.36 -8.21 -7.82
C MET A 43 -4.07 -8.62 -7.11
N LEU A 44 -4.16 -9.03 -5.83
CA LEU A 44 -2.99 -9.54 -5.10
C LEU A 44 -2.44 -10.83 -5.72
N TYR A 45 -3.32 -11.69 -6.24
CA TYR A 45 -2.92 -12.89 -6.97
C TYR A 45 -2.19 -12.54 -8.27
N GLU A 46 -2.69 -11.57 -9.02
CA GLU A 46 -2.06 -11.10 -10.24
C GLU A 46 -0.66 -10.50 -9.98
N VAL A 47 -0.53 -9.66 -8.95
CA VAL A 47 0.79 -9.15 -8.50
C VAL A 47 1.73 -10.29 -8.11
N THR A 48 1.23 -11.31 -7.41
CA THR A 48 2.02 -12.49 -7.04
C THR A 48 2.53 -13.24 -8.28
N GLN A 49 1.67 -13.43 -9.29
CA GLN A 49 2.03 -14.09 -10.54
C GLN A 49 3.10 -13.30 -11.30
N LEU A 50 2.94 -11.98 -11.44
CA LEU A 50 3.92 -11.12 -12.11
C LEU A 50 5.30 -11.20 -11.44
N ILE A 51 5.35 -11.18 -10.10
CA ILE A 51 6.60 -11.35 -9.36
C ILE A 51 7.20 -12.74 -9.61
N GLY A 52 6.37 -13.78 -9.70
CA GLY A 52 6.78 -15.14 -10.08
C GLY A 52 7.42 -15.19 -11.46
N ASP A 53 6.76 -14.59 -12.46
CA ASP A 53 7.24 -14.53 -13.84
C ASP A 53 8.56 -13.77 -13.94
N MET A 54 8.68 -12.63 -13.25
CA MET A 54 9.93 -11.87 -13.18
C MET A 54 11.06 -12.68 -12.56
N LYS A 55 10.79 -13.45 -11.49
CA LYS A 55 11.78 -14.35 -10.89
C LYS A 55 12.23 -15.44 -11.88
N GLN A 56 11.31 -15.99 -12.66
CA GLN A 56 11.66 -16.99 -13.68
C GLN A 56 12.53 -16.39 -14.79
N ILE A 57 12.16 -15.21 -15.31
CA ILE A 57 12.95 -14.48 -16.33
C ILE A 57 14.37 -14.24 -15.84
N VAL A 58 14.52 -13.79 -14.59
CA VAL A 58 15.81 -13.52 -13.95
C VAL A 58 16.63 -14.80 -13.74
N CYS A 59 16.02 -15.87 -13.24
CA CYS A 59 16.70 -17.16 -13.02
C CYS A 59 17.23 -17.79 -14.32
N GLN A 60 16.62 -17.51 -15.47
CA GLN A 60 17.05 -18.03 -16.77
C GLN A 60 18.32 -17.36 -17.31
N GLN A 61 18.65 -16.15 -16.86
CA GLN A 61 19.80 -15.40 -17.39
C GLN A 61 20.99 -15.35 -16.43
N GLU A 62 20.79 -15.07 -15.13
CA GLU A 62 21.89 -15.08 -14.15
C GLU A 62 21.37 -14.99 -12.70
N LYS A 63 21.99 -15.74 -11.78
CA LYS A 63 21.61 -15.73 -10.34
C LYS A 63 21.84 -14.36 -9.68
N GLU A 64 22.82 -13.58 -10.13
CA GLU A 64 23.16 -12.27 -9.55
C GLU A 64 22.07 -11.21 -9.77
N LEU A 65 21.20 -11.44 -10.77
CA LEU A 65 20.07 -10.59 -11.09
C LEU A 65 18.89 -10.76 -10.12
N SER A 66 18.96 -11.72 -9.19
CA SER A 66 17.95 -11.87 -8.13
C SER A 66 17.80 -10.60 -7.30
N ASN A 67 18.88 -9.82 -7.16
CA ASN A 67 18.89 -8.57 -6.40
C ASN A 67 17.99 -7.48 -7.01
N VAL A 68 17.62 -7.61 -8.29
CA VAL A 68 16.71 -6.67 -8.97
C VAL A 68 15.27 -6.88 -8.52
N ILE A 69 14.85 -8.13 -8.34
CA ILE A 69 13.45 -8.51 -8.05
C ILE A 69 13.24 -8.79 -6.55
N LEU A 70 14.30 -9.12 -5.82
CA LEU A 70 14.20 -9.44 -4.39
C LEU A 70 13.56 -8.32 -3.55
N PRO A 71 13.93 -7.02 -3.70
CA PRO A 71 13.27 -5.95 -2.96
C PRO A 71 11.76 -5.87 -3.26
N ILE A 72 11.37 -6.00 -4.53
CA ILE A 72 9.97 -5.99 -4.97
C ILE A 72 9.20 -7.16 -4.33
N ALA A 73 9.80 -8.35 -4.33
CA ALA A 73 9.20 -9.55 -3.75
C ALA A 73 9.06 -9.46 -2.22
N ASN A 74 10.03 -8.86 -1.54
CA ASN A 74 9.99 -8.65 -0.09
C ASN A 74 8.88 -7.67 0.28
N THR A 75 8.83 -6.49 -0.35
CA THR A 75 7.77 -5.50 -0.09
C THR A 75 6.38 -6.09 -0.37
N HIS A 76 6.23 -6.91 -1.42
CA HIS A 76 4.98 -7.61 -1.69
C HIS A 76 4.59 -8.61 -0.58
N SER A 77 5.56 -9.34 -0.03
CA SER A 77 5.31 -10.22 1.11
C SER A 77 4.82 -9.43 2.32
N ASP A 78 5.39 -8.24 2.55
CA ASP A 78 4.96 -7.35 3.63
C ASP A 78 3.54 -6.84 3.40
N ILE A 79 3.18 -6.46 2.15
CA ILE A 79 1.80 -6.10 1.78
C ILE A 79 0.83 -7.25 2.10
N ILE A 80 1.15 -8.49 1.71
CA ILE A 80 0.32 -9.66 2.02
C ILE A 80 0.14 -9.83 3.54
N ASN A 81 1.23 -9.65 4.30
CA ASN A 81 1.19 -9.82 5.74
C ASN A 81 0.32 -8.76 6.42
N VAL A 82 0.46 -7.48 6.03
CA VAL A 82 -0.40 -6.41 6.56
C VAL A 82 -1.85 -6.63 6.12
N MET A 83 -2.11 -7.03 4.87
CA MET A 83 -3.47 -7.35 4.40
C MET A 83 -4.13 -8.46 5.21
N LYS A 84 -3.39 -9.53 5.55
CA LYS A 84 -3.89 -10.59 6.42
C LYS A 84 -4.29 -10.05 7.79
N GLN A 85 -3.42 -9.24 8.40
CA GLN A 85 -3.70 -8.60 9.70
C GLN A 85 -4.91 -7.68 9.61
N THR A 86 -5.04 -6.87 8.54
CA THR A 86 -6.19 -5.98 8.32
C THR A 86 -7.48 -6.77 8.26
N SER A 87 -7.47 -7.91 7.53
CA SER A 87 -8.65 -8.77 7.43
C SER A 87 -9.07 -9.38 8.77
N VAL A 88 -8.12 -9.65 9.67
CA VAL A 88 -8.40 -10.13 11.02
C VAL A 88 -9.01 -9.00 11.86
N LEU A 89 -8.43 -7.81 11.80
CA LEU A 89 -8.95 -6.63 12.50
C LEU A 89 -10.38 -6.29 12.08
N MET A 90 -10.70 -6.38 10.79
CA MET A 90 -12.06 -6.13 10.27
C MET A 90 -13.11 -7.12 10.77
N LYS A 91 -12.71 -8.27 11.32
CA LYS A 91 -13.61 -9.27 11.91
C LYS A 91 -13.85 -9.05 13.41
N LEU A 92 -13.12 -8.13 14.05
CA LEU A 92 -13.29 -7.83 15.47
C LEU A 92 -14.43 -6.83 15.66
N GLU A 93 -15.29 -7.07 16.66
CA GLU A 93 -16.32 -6.13 17.09
C GLU A 93 -16.09 -5.72 18.55
N PRO A 94 -15.99 -4.41 18.88
CA PRO A 94 -15.96 -3.28 17.95
C PRO A 94 -14.62 -3.14 17.20
N ILE A 95 -14.66 -2.65 15.96
CA ILE A 95 -13.44 -2.35 15.18
C ILE A 95 -12.74 -1.14 15.79
N GLU A 96 -11.45 -1.28 16.09
CA GLU A 96 -10.59 -0.17 16.49
C GLU A 96 -10.24 0.70 15.26
N LYS A 97 -11.05 1.74 15.01
CA LYS A 97 -10.95 2.60 13.81
C LYS A 97 -9.55 3.18 13.60
N GLN A 98 -8.88 3.65 14.66
CA GLN A 98 -7.55 4.25 14.54
C GLN A 98 -6.49 3.23 14.11
N LEU A 99 -6.54 2.03 14.70
CA LEU A 99 -5.64 0.94 14.30
C LEU A 99 -5.88 0.57 12.83
N PHE A 100 -7.14 0.50 12.39
CA PHE A 100 -7.47 0.23 10.99
C PHE A 100 -6.92 1.30 10.05
N ILE A 101 -7.11 2.59 10.37
CA ILE A 101 -6.56 3.72 9.59
C ILE A 101 -5.03 3.61 9.50
N ASN A 102 -4.36 3.36 10.62
CA ASN A 102 -2.90 3.21 10.66
C ASN A 102 -2.42 2.06 9.78
N MET A 103 -3.11 0.92 9.80
CA MET A 103 -2.76 -0.23 8.96
C MET A 103 -2.92 0.05 7.47
N VAL A 104 -3.97 0.79 7.08
CA VAL A 104 -4.15 1.20 5.68
C VAL A 104 -3.11 2.23 5.25
N ALA A 105 -2.70 3.13 6.14
CA ALA A 105 -1.58 4.03 5.90
C ALA A 105 -0.28 3.25 5.65
N SER A 106 0.04 2.26 6.50
CA SER A 106 1.21 1.39 6.30
C SER A 106 1.15 0.58 5.00
N LEU A 107 -0.04 0.12 4.59
CA LEU A 107 -0.21 -0.51 3.26
C LEU A 107 0.11 0.45 2.13
N THR A 108 -0.35 1.69 2.22
CA THR A 108 -0.07 2.72 1.21
C THR A 108 1.42 3.02 1.13
N GLU A 109 2.11 3.11 2.27
CA GLU A 109 3.56 3.27 2.33
C GLU A 109 4.30 2.11 1.66
N LEU A 110 3.89 0.87 1.92
CA LEU A 110 4.47 -0.32 1.28
C LEU A 110 4.27 -0.33 -0.23
N ILE A 111 3.10 0.09 -0.74
CA ILE A 111 2.91 0.22 -2.20
C ILE A 111 3.85 1.28 -2.78
N CYS A 112 3.98 2.44 -2.14
CA CYS A 112 4.90 3.48 -2.56
C CYS A 112 6.36 2.99 -2.56
N GLU A 113 6.75 2.22 -1.56
CA GLU A 113 8.07 1.58 -1.50
C GLU A 113 8.25 0.59 -2.65
N MET A 114 7.23 -0.23 -2.95
CA MET A 114 7.27 -1.19 -4.04
C MET A 114 7.40 -0.50 -5.41
N LEU A 115 6.70 0.61 -5.61
CA LEU A 115 6.84 1.47 -6.81
C LEU A 115 8.26 2.04 -6.94
N LYS A 116 8.85 2.50 -5.83
CA LYS A 116 10.24 2.96 -5.82
C LYS A 116 11.23 1.83 -6.13
N ASN A 117 11.00 0.64 -5.61
CA ASN A 117 11.82 -0.54 -5.90
C ASN A 117 11.72 -0.95 -7.37
N ILE A 118 10.54 -0.82 -7.98
CA ILE A 118 10.34 -1.03 -9.42
C ILE A 118 11.13 0.00 -10.24
N GLU A 119 11.09 1.28 -9.87
CA GLU A 119 11.86 2.30 -10.59
C GLU A 119 13.37 2.07 -10.49
N ASN A 120 13.86 1.71 -9.30
CA ASN A 120 15.26 1.33 -9.12
C ASN A 120 15.65 0.12 -9.99
N ALA A 121 14.77 -0.88 -10.10
CA ALA A 121 14.97 -2.04 -10.95
C ALA A 121 15.05 -1.65 -12.44
N LYS A 122 14.17 -0.74 -12.91
CA LYS A 122 14.21 -0.23 -14.29
C LYS A 122 15.53 0.50 -14.59
N ILE A 123 15.96 1.40 -13.70
CA ILE A 123 17.25 2.12 -13.83
C ILE A 123 18.42 1.14 -13.87
N PHE A 124 18.40 0.10 -13.03
CA PHE A 124 19.43 -0.93 -13.03
C PHE A 124 19.47 -1.68 -14.37
N LEU A 125 18.30 -2.09 -14.88
CA LEU A 125 18.20 -2.82 -16.15
C LEU A 125 18.69 -2.02 -17.36
N GLU A 126 18.51 -0.70 -17.35
CA GLU A 126 19.00 0.17 -18.43
C GLU A 126 20.53 0.23 -18.49
N ARG A 127 21.20 0.09 -17.34
CA ARG A 127 22.67 0.11 -17.22
C ARG A 127 23.32 -1.26 -17.42
N MET A 128 22.51 -2.30 -17.47
CA MET A 128 22.96 -3.68 -17.49
C MET A 128 23.38 -4.11 -18.90
N ASP A 129 24.52 -4.80 -18.98
CA ASP A 129 24.97 -5.43 -20.21
C ASP A 129 24.23 -6.77 -20.41
N ALA A 130 22.99 -6.67 -20.88
CA ALA A 130 22.13 -7.80 -21.13
C ALA A 130 21.45 -7.74 -22.48
N THR A 131 20.95 -8.89 -22.93
CA THR A 131 20.27 -8.98 -24.22
C THR A 131 19.08 -8.03 -24.27
N HIS A 132 18.84 -7.44 -25.44
CA HIS A 132 17.71 -6.54 -25.65
C HIS A 132 16.37 -7.24 -25.33
N SER A 133 16.22 -8.52 -25.69
CA SER A 133 15.02 -9.31 -25.41
C SER A 133 14.75 -9.45 -23.91
N PHE A 134 15.78 -9.73 -23.11
CA PHE A 134 15.65 -9.82 -21.65
C PHE A 134 15.20 -8.50 -21.04
N ARG A 135 15.89 -7.40 -21.39
CA ARG A 135 15.56 -6.08 -20.87
C ARG A 135 14.14 -5.67 -21.22
N LEU A 136 13.71 -5.93 -22.46
CA LEU A 136 12.36 -5.63 -22.92
C LEU A 136 11.30 -6.42 -22.15
N GLN A 137 11.48 -7.74 -22.01
CA GLN A 137 10.55 -8.60 -21.28
C GLN A 137 10.41 -8.18 -19.82
N LEU A 138 11.53 -7.95 -19.14
CA LEU A 138 11.49 -7.59 -17.72
C LEU A 138 10.96 -6.17 -17.50
N LYS A 139 11.30 -5.22 -18.39
CA LYS A 139 10.74 -3.86 -18.35
C LYS A 139 9.23 -3.85 -18.53
N TYR A 140 8.70 -4.66 -19.46
CA TYR A 140 7.26 -4.82 -19.64
C TYR A 140 6.56 -5.31 -18.36
N GLN A 141 7.12 -6.33 -17.69
CA GLN A 141 6.56 -6.85 -16.44
C GLN A 141 6.59 -5.80 -15.33
N LEU A 142 7.68 -5.04 -15.21
CA LEU A 142 7.82 -3.95 -14.24
C LEU A 142 6.85 -2.80 -14.51
N ASP A 143 6.66 -2.42 -15.79
CA ASP A 143 5.69 -1.39 -16.18
C ASP A 143 4.26 -1.83 -15.86
N TYR A 144 3.90 -3.07 -16.19
CA TYR A 144 2.58 -3.59 -15.90
C TYR A 144 2.30 -3.64 -14.39
N LEU A 145 3.27 -4.09 -13.61
CA LEU A 145 3.19 -4.07 -12.16
C LEU A 145 3.05 -2.64 -11.60
N SER A 146 3.80 -1.66 -12.13
CA SER A 146 3.64 -0.24 -11.75
C SER A 146 2.21 0.25 -12.01
N CYS A 147 1.60 -0.13 -13.14
CA CYS A 147 0.23 0.26 -13.46
C CYS A 147 -0.75 -0.29 -12.42
N LEU A 148 -0.71 -1.60 -12.13
CA LEU A 148 -1.56 -2.23 -11.12
C LEU A 148 -1.42 -1.54 -9.75
N LEU A 149 -0.19 -1.35 -9.28
CA LEU A 149 0.05 -0.72 -7.97
C LEU A 149 -0.42 0.74 -7.92
N THR A 150 -0.34 1.46 -9.04
CA THR A 150 -0.79 2.86 -9.11
C THR A 150 -2.32 2.97 -8.98
N GLU A 151 -3.07 2.02 -9.56
CA GLU A 151 -4.53 1.97 -9.43
C GLU A 151 -5.01 1.80 -7.98
N LEU A 152 -4.18 1.20 -7.11
CA LEU A 152 -4.48 1.06 -5.68
C LEU A 152 -4.41 2.38 -4.92
N ILE A 153 -3.50 3.27 -5.30
CA ILE A 153 -3.24 4.53 -4.59
C ILE A 153 -4.15 5.66 -5.11
N ILE A 154 -4.52 5.64 -6.40
CA ILE A 154 -5.38 6.70 -6.96
C ILE A 154 -6.78 6.61 -6.34
N VAL A 155 -7.05 7.52 -5.40
CA VAL A 155 -8.37 7.74 -4.80
C VAL A 155 -9.22 8.57 -5.77
N ASN A 156 -9.88 7.90 -6.72
CA ASN A 156 -11.06 8.46 -7.39
C ASN A 156 -12.29 8.36 -6.48
#